data_AF-A0A8V0Y5E1-F1
#
_entry.id   AF-A0A8V0Y5E1-F1
#
_cell.length_a   1.000
_cell.length_b   1.000
_cell.length_c   1.000
_cell.angle_alpha   90.00
_cell.angle_beta   90.00
_cell.angle_gamma   90.00
#
_symmetry.space_group_name_H-M   'P 1'
#
loop_
_entity.id
_entity.type
_entity.pdbx_description
1 polymer ?
#
loop_
_entity_poly.entity_id
_entity_poly.type
_entity_poly.pdbx_seq_one_letter_code
_entity_poly.pdbx_strand_id
1 'polypeptide(L)'
;MAAGWLLVFSLTLFQSLVMNHSSEGPFPSPTTIKSWVDKMQEDLITLARTASGVEQLAAIYLKNKDLYTVEANNPRQLVEIAARDIEKLLSNRSKALVRLAKEAEKYQASHQWRDEFGNNDIIYYNAKDDQNDPEKNDTESGSQRIRPVFEEDPVFRRQTSYQHAAVHIPTDIYEGSTIVLNELNWTAALDDVFKRNREEDPTLLWQVFGSATGLARYYPASPWVDNSRTPNKIDLYDVRRRPWYIQGAASPKDMLILVDASGSVSGLTLKLIRTSVIEMLETLSDDDFVNVVSTSDN
;
A
#
# COMPACT_ATOMS: atom_id res chain seq x y z
N MET A 1 0.86 91.13 17.20
CA MET A 1 1.58 89.88 16.83
C MET A 1 1.90 88.95 18.00
N ALA A 2 1.38 89.18 19.22
CA ALA A 2 1.66 88.31 20.39
C ALA A 2 0.66 87.15 20.60
N ALA A 3 -0.55 87.23 20.04
CA ALA A 3 -1.61 86.25 20.30
C ALA A 3 -1.44 84.91 19.53
N GLY A 4 -0.79 84.93 18.36
CA GLY A 4 -0.57 83.71 17.57
C GLY A 4 0.48 82.77 18.17
N TRP A 5 1.49 83.34 18.84
CA TRP A 5 2.55 82.55 19.48
C TRP A 5 2.07 81.84 20.74
N LEU A 6 1.15 82.44 21.50
CA LEU A 6 0.51 81.82 22.67
C LEU A 6 -0.36 80.62 22.32
N LEU A 7 -1.04 80.66 21.17
CA LEU A 7 -1.88 79.56 20.68
C LEU A 7 -1.04 78.40 20.15
N VAL A 8 0.07 78.68 19.46
CA VAL A 8 1.00 77.62 19.02
C VAL A 8 1.72 76.99 20.22
N PHE A 9 2.08 77.79 21.23
CA PHE A 9 2.64 77.26 22.48
C PHE A 9 1.62 76.43 23.26
N SER A 10 0.35 76.85 23.34
CA SER A 10 -0.66 76.08 24.06
C SER A 10 -1.01 74.78 23.33
N LEU A 11 -1.07 74.78 21.99
CA LEU A 11 -1.36 73.59 21.21
C LEU A 11 -0.21 72.56 21.24
N THR A 12 1.04 73.02 21.22
CA THR A 12 2.22 72.15 21.36
C THR A 12 2.39 71.62 22.78
N LEU A 13 2.08 72.41 23.81
CA LEU A 13 2.04 71.93 25.20
C LEU A 13 0.93 70.87 25.37
N PHE A 14 -0.23 71.08 24.76
CA PHE A 14 -1.34 70.13 24.83
C PHE A 14 -1.06 68.83 24.06
N GLN A 15 -0.41 68.90 22.89
CA GLN A 15 0.07 67.71 22.18
C GLN A 15 1.16 66.95 22.97
N SER A 16 2.01 67.66 23.72
CA SER A 16 2.98 67.02 24.63
C SER A 16 2.33 66.38 25.87
N LEU A 17 1.15 66.86 26.29
CA LEU A 17 0.38 66.26 27.39
C LEU A 17 -0.48 65.05 26.95
N VAL A 18 -0.89 64.97 25.69
CA VAL A 18 -1.68 63.86 25.15
C VAL A 18 -0.80 62.73 24.61
N MET A 19 0.47 63.00 24.31
CA MET A 19 1.51 61.96 24.35
C MET A 19 1.82 61.62 25.81
N ASN A 20 0.85 60.99 26.48
CA ASN A 20 1.23 59.97 27.43
C ASN A 20 2.09 59.01 26.63
N HIS A 21 3.42 59.16 26.80
CA HIS A 21 4.34 58.05 26.76
C HIS A 21 3.56 56.83 27.22
N SER A 22 3.51 55.80 26.37
CA SER A 22 3.40 54.44 26.87
C SER A 22 4.36 54.36 28.04
N SER A 23 3.86 54.56 29.26
CA SER A 23 4.68 54.38 30.42
C SER A 23 5.02 52.91 30.33
N GLU A 24 6.29 52.62 30.13
CA GLU A 24 6.83 51.39 30.63
C GLU A 24 6.62 51.47 32.14
N GLY A 25 5.39 51.18 32.58
CA GLY A 25 5.11 50.94 33.97
C GLY A 25 6.12 49.90 34.42
N PRO A 26 6.75 50.08 35.59
CA PRO A 26 7.79 49.16 36.05
C PRO A 26 7.25 47.73 35.92
N PHE A 27 8.04 46.87 35.25
CA PHE A 27 7.65 45.49 35.01
C PHE A 27 7.11 44.90 36.32
N PRO A 28 5.88 44.35 36.32
CA PRO A 28 5.21 44.00 37.56
C PRO A 28 6.08 43.06 38.39
N SER A 29 6.08 43.29 39.70
CA SER A 29 6.90 42.47 40.60
C SER A 29 6.56 40.99 40.43
N PRO A 30 7.52 40.07 40.61
CA PRO A 30 7.26 38.63 40.52
C PRO A 30 6.08 38.17 41.39
N THR A 31 5.89 38.81 42.55
CA THR A 31 4.75 38.58 43.45
C THR A 31 3.41 38.99 42.85
N THR A 32 3.36 40.11 42.11
CA THR A 32 2.16 40.58 41.43
C THR A 32 1.76 39.65 40.28
N ILE A 33 2.74 39.25 39.45
CA ILE A 33 2.51 38.30 38.35
C ILE A 33 2.01 36.96 38.91
N LYS A 34 2.65 36.46 39.97
CA LYS A 34 2.22 35.22 40.63
C LYS A 34 0.78 35.29 41.11
N SER A 35 0.39 36.36 41.81
CA SER A 35 -0.99 36.51 42.31
C SER A 35 -2.04 36.58 41.19
N TRP A 36 -1.67 37.19 40.06
CA TRP A 36 -2.57 37.32 38.91
C TRP A 36 -2.74 35.98 38.19
N VAL A 37 -1.66 35.25 37.99
CA VAL A 37 -1.68 33.89 37.41
C VAL A 37 -2.43 32.92 38.32
N ASP A 38 -2.18 32.94 39.63
CA ASP A 38 -2.86 32.05 40.59
C ASP A 38 -4.38 32.29 40.54
N LYS A 39 -4.82 33.56 40.47
CA LYS A 39 -6.25 33.91 40.34
C LYS A 39 -6.84 33.49 38.99
N MET A 40 -6.15 33.77 37.89
CA MET A 40 -6.61 33.38 36.55
C MET A 40 -6.68 31.86 36.38
N GLN A 41 -5.71 31.13 36.96
CA GLN A 41 -5.72 29.67 37.01
C GLN A 41 -6.94 29.16 37.77
N GLU A 42 -7.23 29.74 38.93
CA GLU A 42 -8.38 29.33 39.75
C GLU A 42 -9.71 29.59 39.03
N ASP A 43 -9.87 30.75 38.39
CA ASP A 43 -11.05 31.09 37.60
C ASP A 43 -11.24 30.13 36.42
N LEU A 44 -10.16 29.83 35.67
CA LEU A 44 -10.21 28.91 34.53
C LEU A 44 -10.49 27.46 34.94
N ILE A 45 -9.86 26.98 36.01
CA ILE A 45 -10.10 25.62 36.53
C ILE A 45 -11.53 25.51 37.05
N THR A 46 -12.03 26.53 37.74
CA THR A 46 -13.39 26.54 38.28
C THR A 46 -14.42 26.54 37.15
N LEU A 47 -14.22 27.39 36.13
CA LEU A 47 -15.06 27.40 34.93
C LEU A 47 -15.01 26.03 34.24
N ALA A 48 -13.82 25.48 34.00
CA ALA A 48 -13.66 24.20 33.33
C ALA A 48 -14.33 23.07 34.11
N ARG A 49 -14.12 22.95 35.43
CA ARG A 49 -14.75 21.92 36.27
C ARG A 49 -16.28 22.05 36.30
N THR A 50 -16.79 23.27 36.42
CA THR A 50 -18.23 23.51 36.50
C THR A 50 -18.92 23.28 35.16
N ALA A 51 -18.34 23.78 34.06
CA ALA A 51 -18.94 23.68 32.74
C ALA A 51 -18.78 22.27 32.12
N SER A 52 -17.65 21.59 32.33
CA SER A 52 -17.43 20.23 31.82
C SER A 52 -18.14 19.15 32.64
N GLY A 53 -18.46 19.44 33.90
CA GLY A 53 -19.20 18.55 34.76
C GLY A 53 -18.46 17.26 35.13
N VAL A 54 -17.13 17.29 35.23
CA VAL A 54 -16.30 16.10 35.53
C VAL A 54 -16.75 15.39 36.80
N GLU A 55 -17.12 16.15 37.84
CA GLU A 55 -17.55 15.59 39.12
C GLU A 55 -18.89 14.87 39.00
N GLN A 56 -19.83 15.44 38.23
CA GLN A 56 -21.12 14.81 37.94
C GLN A 56 -20.92 13.51 37.15
N LEU A 57 -20.03 13.51 36.15
CA LEU A 57 -19.73 12.31 35.37
C LEU A 57 -19.10 11.22 36.25
N ALA A 58 -18.11 11.55 37.07
CA ALA A 58 -17.50 10.61 38.01
C ALA A 58 -18.54 10.04 39.00
N ALA A 59 -19.44 10.88 39.50
CA ALA A 59 -20.53 10.45 40.38
C ALA A 59 -21.51 9.49 39.67
N ILE A 60 -21.82 9.71 38.38
CA ILE A 60 -22.66 8.81 37.59
C ILE A 60 -22.01 7.43 37.44
N TYR A 61 -20.71 7.37 37.13
CA TYR A 61 -19.97 6.10 37.07
C TYR A 61 -19.99 5.36 38.42
N LEU A 62 -19.81 6.08 39.54
CA LEU A 62 -19.85 5.47 40.87
C LEU A 62 -21.25 5.04 41.31
N LYS A 63 -22.30 5.74 40.84
CA LYS A 63 -23.70 5.44 41.15
C LYS A 63 -24.18 4.18 40.41
N ASN A 64 -23.77 4.02 39.16
CA ASN A 64 -24.24 2.95 38.27
C ASN A 64 -23.28 1.75 38.21
N LYS A 65 -22.60 1.43 39.32
CA LYS A 65 -21.62 0.32 39.41
C LYS A 65 -22.21 -1.06 39.15
N ASP A 66 -23.53 -1.19 39.23
CA ASP A 66 -24.29 -2.39 38.92
C ASP A 66 -24.50 -2.59 37.41
N LEU A 67 -24.34 -1.55 36.59
CA LEU A 67 -24.51 -1.61 35.13
C LEU A 67 -23.25 -2.07 34.38
N TYR A 68 -22.09 -2.11 35.04
CA TYR A 68 -20.83 -2.51 34.43
C TYR A 68 -19.95 -3.25 35.43
N THR A 69 -18.95 -3.97 34.91
CA THR A 69 -17.90 -4.58 35.71
C THR A 69 -16.55 -3.97 35.34
N VAL A 70 -15.64 -3.87 36.31
CA VAL A 70 -14.27 -3.43 36.09
C VAL A 70 -13.39 -4.68 36.08
N GLU A 71 -12.98 -5.07 34.88
CA GLU A 71 -12.09 -6.20 34.69
C GLU A 71 -10.63 -5.74 34.55
N ALA A 72 -9.70 -6.56 35.02
CA ALA A 72 -8.29 -6.30 34.87
C ALA A 72 -7.79 -6.85 33.53
N ASN A 73 -7.12 -5.99 32.75
CA ASN A 73 -6.39 -6.44 31.57
C ASN A 73 -5.11 -7.15 32.01
N ASN A 74 -5.04 -8.46 31.82
CA ASN A 74 -3.80 -9.22 32.00
C ASN A 74 -2.97 -9.15 30.70
N PRO A 75 -1.89 -8.34 30.64
CA PRO A 75 -1.18 -8.11 29.39
C PRO A 75 -0.56 -9.39 28.81
N ARG A 76 -0.08 -10.28 29.69
CA ARG A 76 0.50 -11.57 29.28
C ARG A 76 -0.54 -12.44 28.57
N GLN A 77 -1.74 -12.54 29.16
CA GLN A 77 -2.83 -13.32 28.57
C GLN A 77 -3.31 -12.72 27.25
N LEU A 78 -3.43 -11.39 27.16
CA LEU A 78 -3.83 -10.72 25.92
C LEU A 78 -2.83 -10.96 24.79
N VAL A 79 -1.53 -10.88 25.08
CA VAL A 79 -0.47 -11.18 24.11
C VAL A 79 -0.52 -12.65 23.68
N GLU A 80 -0.72 -13.57 24.62
CA GLU A 80 -0.84 -15.00 24.29
C GLU A 80 -2.06 -15.29 23.40
N ILE A 81 -3.20 -14.62 23.62
CA ILE A 81 -4.39 -14.76 22.77
C ILE A 81 -4.10 -14.23 21.37
N ALA A 82 -3.59 -13.01 21.27
CA ALA A 82 -3.26 -12.39 19.98
C ALA A 82 -2.23 -13.23 19.18
N ALA A 83 -1.21 -13.77 19.85
CA ALA A 83 -0.22 -14.63 19.24
C ALA A 83 -0.85 -15.91 18.65
N ARG A 84 -1.74 -16.58 19.39
CA ARG A 84 -2.45 -17.78 18.90
C ARG A 84 -3.38 -17.48 17.73
N ASP A 85 -4.06 -16.34 17.75
CA ASP A 85 -4.95 -15.95 16.66
C ASP A 85 -4.17 -15.68 15.36
N ILE A 86 -3.01 -15.00 15.47
CA ILE A 86 -2.10 -14.78 14.34
C ILE A 86 -1.52 -16.11 13.84
N GLU A 87 -1.10 -17.00 14.75
CA GLU A 87 -0.60 -18.33 14.40
C GLU A 87 -1.65 -19.11 13.60
N LYS A 88 -2.90 -19.14 14.09
CA LYS A 88 -4.00 -19.82 13.43
C LYS A 88 -4.33 -19.20 12.07
N LEU A 89 -4.33 -17.87 11.97
CA LEU A 89 -4.54 -17.14 10.72
C LEU A 89 -3.49 -17.51 9.68
N LEU A 90 -2.21 -17.46 10.05
CA LEU A 90 -1.10 -17.78 9.15
C LEU A 90 -1.07 -19.27 8.80
N SER A 91 -1.38 -20.15 9.75
CA SER A 91 -1.48 -21.60 9.51
C SER A 91 -2.59 -21.93 8.51
N ASN A 92 -3.76 -21.31 8.62
CA ASN A 92 -4.86 -21.50 7.66
C ASN A 92 -4.48 -21.03 6.26
N ARG A 93 -3.84 -19.86 6.14
CA ARG A 93 -3.33 -19.35 4.85
C ARG A 93 -2.27 -20.26 4.25
N SER A 94 -1.38 -20.80 5.08
CA SER A 94 -0.37 -21.78 4.66
C SER A 94 -1.00 -23.06 4.10
N LYS A 95 -2.06 -23.59 4.73
CA LYS A 95 -2.79 -24.77 4.20
C LYS A 95 -3.39 -24.52 2.81
N ALA A 96 -3.97 -23.35 2.59
CA ALA A 96 -4.51 -22.96 1.29
C ALA A 96 -3.41 -22.88 0.22
N LEU A 97 -2.24 -22.32 0.57
CA LEU A 97 -1.08 -22.23 -0.31
C LEU A 97 -0.53 -23.61 -0.67
N VAL A 98 -0.33 -24.49 0.32
CA VAL A 98 0.18 -25.87 0.10
C VAL A 98 -0.75 -26.66 -0.82
N ARG A 99 -2.07 -26.52 -0.64
CA ARG A 99 -3.06 -27.15 -1.51
C ARG A 99 -2.94 -26.65 -2.95
N LEU A 100 -2.86 -25.32 -3.12
CA LEU A 100 -2.74 -24.71 -4.43
C LEU A 100 -1.45 -25.14 -5.15
N ALA A 101 -0.32 -25.13 -4.45
CA ALA A 101 0.97 -25.58 -4.99
C ALA A 101 0.92 -27.05 -5.45
N LYS A 102 0.38 -27.93 -4.61
CA LYS A 102 0.25 -29.37 -4.93
C LYS A 102 -0.63 -29.63 -6.15
N GLU A 103 -1.77 -28.95 -6.27
CA GLU A 103 -2.61 -29.08 -7.45
C GLU A 103 -1.96 -28.46 -8.69
N ALA A 104 -1.24 -27.34 -8.56
CA ALA A 104 -0.49 -26.74 -9.67
C ALA A 104 0.58 -27.69 -10.23
N GLU A 105 1.40 -28.30 -9.37
CA GLU A 105 2.39 -29.31 -9.76
C GLU A 105 1.74 -30.49 -10.49
N LYS A 106 0.63 -31.00 -9.95
CA LYS A 106 -0.10 -32.12 -10.53
C LYS A 106 -0.70 -31.77 -11.89
N TYR A 107 -1.36 -30.62 -12.02
CA TYR A 107 -1.97 -30.19 -13.27
C TYR A 107 -0.91 -29.98 -14.35
N GLN A 108 0.18 -29.30 -14.02
CA GLN A 108 1.27 -29.10 -14.97
C GLN A 108 1.96 -30.41 -15.36
N ALA A 109 2.18 -31.33 -14.41
CA ALA A 109 2.76 -32.66 -14.72
C ALA A 109 1.87 -33.50 -15.65
N SER A 110 0.54 -33.30 -15.59
CA SER A 110 -0.42 -33.97 -16.46
C SER A 110 -0.67 -33.24 -17.79
N HIS A 111 -0.16 -32.02 -17.93
CA HIS A 111 -0.40 -31.19 -19.11
C HIS A 111 0.37 -31.74 -20.31
N GLN A 112 -0.31 -31.75 -21.47
CA GLN A 112 0.32 -32.10 -22.74
C GLN A 112 0.56 -30.84 -23.54
N TRP A 113 1.83 -30.61 -23.88
CA TRP A 113 2.22 -29.48 -24.72
C TRP A 113 1.53 -29.54 -26.09
N ARG A 114 1.02 -28.39 -26.54
CA ARG A 114 0.41 -28.22 -27.87
C ARG A 114 1.03 -27.03 -28.57
N ASP A 115 1.38 -27.19 -29.85
CA ASP A 115 1.95 -26.10 -30.66
C ASP A 115 0.88 -25.33 -31.44
N GLU A 116 -0.24 -25.98 -31.74
CA GLU A 116 -1.36 -25.38 -32.47
C GLU A 116 -2.57 -25.25 -31.55
N PHE A 117 -3.08 -24.03 -31.43
CA PHE A 117 -4.32 -23.71 -30.72
C PHE A 117 -5.33 -23.20 -31.74
N GLY A 118 -6.49 -23.86 -31.81
CA GLY A 118 -7.62 -23.42 -32.61
C GLY A 118 -8.31 -22.21 -31.99
N ASN A 119 -9.21 -21.59 -32.75
CA ASN A 119 -10.07 -20.52 -32.22
C ASN A 119 -10.95 -21.09 -31.09
N ASN A 120 -10.92 -20.44 -29.93
CA ASN A 120 -11.65 -20.80 -28.69
C ASN A 120 -11.11 -22.00 -27.89
N ASP A 121 -9.89 -22.47 -28.14
CA ASP A 121 -9.29 -23.54 -27.32
C ASP A 121 -8.95 -23.08 -25.91
N ILE A 122 -8.69 -21.78 -25.72
CA ILE A 122 -8.32 -21.19 -24.43
C ILE A 122 -9.31 -20.08 -24.08
N ILE A 123 -9.99 -20.21 -22.94
CA ILE A 123 -10.99 -19.25 -22.48
C ILE A 123 -10.52 -18.64 -21.15
N TYR A 124 -10.32 -17.33 -21.11
CA TYR A 124 -9.89 -16.62 -19.89
C TYR A 124 -10.31 -15.15 -19.86
N TYR A 125 -10.27 -14.55 -18.68
CA TYR A 125 -10.42 -13.10 -18.52
C TYR A 125 -9.04 -12.44 -18.44
N ASN A 126 -8.72 -11.57 -19.40
CA ASN A 126 -7.53 -10.73 -19.34
C ASN A 126 -7.83 -9.48 -18.49
N ALA A 127 -7.05 -9.28 -17.43
CA ALA A 127 -7.19 -8.17 -16.50
C ALA A 127 -7.00 -6.80 -17.16
N LYS A 128 -6.24 -6.74 -18.25
CA LYS A 128 -5.93 -5.49 -18.97
C LYS A 128 -6.95 -5.15 -20.06
N ASP A 129 -7.96 -5.96 -20.27
CA ASP A 129 -8.98 -5.66 -21.28
C ASP A 129 -9.92 -4.56 -20.79
N ASP A 130 -10.18 -3.58 -21.65
CA ASP A 130 -11.22 -2.58 -21.42
C ASP A 130 -12.57 -3.19 -21.79
N GLN A 131 -13.43 -3.43 -20.79
CA GLN A 131 -14.76 -3.99 -21.03
C GLN A 131 -15.69 -3.04 -21.80
N ASN A 132 -15.38 -1.74 -21.83
CA ASN A 132 -16.20 -0.71 -22.45
C ASN A 132 -15.84 -0.43 -23.92
N ASP A 133 -14.83 -1.09 -24.47
CA ASP A 133 -14.43 -0.95 -25.86
C ASP A 133 -15.11 -2.04 -26.72
N PRO A 134 -16.16 -1.70 -27.51
CA PRO A 134 -16.84 -2.66 -28.37
C PRO A 134 -16.04 -3.00 -29.64
N GLU A 135 -14.99 -2.23 -29.98
CA GLU A 135 -14.14 -2.51 -31.16
C GLU A 135 -13.08 -3.57 -30.87
N LYS A 136 -12.68 -3.77 -29.59
CA LYS A 136 -11.81 -4.87 -29.14
C LYS A 136 -12.57 -6.18 -28.92
N ASN A 137 -13.43 -6.56 -29.84
CA ASN A 137 -13.82 -7.97 -30.03
C ASN A 137 -12.74 -8.72 -30.82
N ASP A 138 -11.47 -8.34 -30.62
CA ASP A 138 -10.33 -8.98 -31.24
C ASP A 138 -10.15 -10.34 -30.58
N THR A 139 -10.73 -11.35 -31.23
CA THR A 139 -10.42 -12.73 -30.92
C THR A 139 -9.01 -12.94 -31.44
N GLU A 140 -7.99 -12.68 -30.62
CA GLU A 140 -6.62 -13.05 -30.97
C GLU A 140 -6.59 -14.54 -31.25
N SER A 141 -5.92 -14.92 -32.35
CA SER A 141 -5.86 -16.31 -32.82
C SER A 141 -5.43 -17.25 -31.68
N GLY A 142 -6.32 -18.14 -31.25
CA GLY A 142 -6.05 -19.13 -30.19
C GLY A 142 -6.66 -18.83 -28.81
N SER A 143 -7.26 -17.65 -28.57
CA SER A 143 -7.91 -17.36 -27.26
C SER A 143 -9.25 -16.64 -27.34
N GLN A 144 -10.13 -16.94 -26.38
CA GLN A 144 -11.45 -16.32 -26.21
C GLN A 144 -11.52 -15.58 -24.87
N ARG A 145 -11.96 -14.32 -24.92
CA ARG A 145 -12.09 -13.47 -23.75
C ARG A 145 -13.42 -13.68 -23.02
N ILE A 146 -13.35 -13.86 -21.71
CA ILE A 146 -14.51 -13.82 -20.83
C ILE A 146 -14.83 -12.35 -20.51
N ARG A 147 -16.12 -12.02 -20.40
CA ARG A 147 -16.60 -10.74 -19.84
C ARG A 147 -17.29 -11.01 -18.48
N PRO A 148 -16.55 -11.01 -17.36
CA PRO A 148 -17.12 -11.25 -16.04
C PRO A 148 -18.12 -10.16 -15.66
N VAL A 149 -19.14 -10.55 -14.90
CA VAL A 149 -19.97 -9.59 -14.16
C VAL A 149 -19.21 -9.20 -12.90
N PHE A 150 -18.98 -7.90 -12.74
CA PHE A 150 -18.30 -7.36 -11.57
C PHE A 150 -19.28 -6.75 -10.57
N GLU A 151 -19.02 -7.03 -9.29
CA GLU A 151 -19.75 -6.47 -8.16
C GLU A 151 -18.78 -5.72 -7.24
N GLU A 152 -19.27 -4.65 -6.60
CA GLU A 152 -18.46 -3.87 -5.68
C GLU A 152 -18.20 -4.67 -4.40
N ASP A 153 -16.92 -4.94 -4.11
CA ASP A 153 -16.55 -5.71 -2.95
C ASP A 153 -15.99 -4.82 -1.82
N PRO A 154 -16.60 -4.84 -0.61
CA PRO A 154 -16.17 -3.99 0.50
C PRO A 154 -14.82 -4.40 1.11
N VAL A 155 -14.43 -5.67 1.00
CA VAL A 155 -13.14 -6.19 1.49
C VAL A 155 -12.02 -5.74 0.58
N PHE A 156 -12.21 -5.84 -0.74
CA PHE A 156 -11.21 -5.47 -1.74
C PHE A 156 -11.25 -3.98 -2.13
N ARG A 157 -12.32 -3.26 -1.76
CA ARG A 157 -12.58 -1.85 -2.10
C ARG A 157 -12.46 -1.58 -3.60
N ARG A 158 -12.98 -2.51 -4.40
CA ARG A 158 -13.03 -2.46 -5.86
C ARG A 158 -14.04 -3.45 -6.39
N GLN A 159 -14.30 -3.34 -7.68
CA GLN A 159 -15.07 -4.29 -8.47
C GLN A 159 -14.34 -5.63 -8.59
N THR A 160 -15.01 -6.72 -8.19
CA THR A 160 -14.49 -8.09 -8.28
C THR A 160 -15.53 -9.08 -8.79
N SER A 161 -15.08 -10.22 -9.31
CA SER A 161 -15.91 -11.33 -9.76
C SER A 161 -15.37 -12.63 -9.19
N TYR A 162 -16.20 -13.31 -8.40
CA TYR A 162 -15.88 -14.60 -7.76
C TYR A 162 -16.10 -15.80 -8.69
N GLN A 163 -16.53 -15.59 -9.93
CA GLN A 163 -16.80 -16.68 -10.87
C GLN A 163 -15.54 -17.20 -11.55
N HIS A 164 -14.56 -16.33 -11.79
CA HIS A 164 -13.35 -16.63 -12.55
C HIS A 164 -12.13 -15.97 -11.92
N ALA A 165 -10.94 -16.46 -12.26
CA ALA A 165 -9.69 -15.74 -12.03
C ALA A 165 -9.42 -14.73 -13.17
N ALA A 166 -8.67 -13.69 -12.87
CA ALA A 166 -8.13 -12.77 -13.87
C ALA A 166 -6.69 -13.15 -14.19
N VAL A 167 -6.28 -12.89 -15.44
CA VAL A 167 -4.91 -13.10 -15.89
C VAL A 167 -4.28 -11.77 -16.24
N HIS A 168 -3.11 -11.52 -15.69
CA HIS A 168 -2.23 -10.42 -16.05
C HIS A 168 -1.08 -10.97 -16.91
N ILE A 169 -0.86 -10.33 -18.06
CA ILE A 169 0.26 -10.59 -18.96
C ILE A 169 1.07 -9.29 -19.05
N PRO A 170 2.38 -9.30 -18.76
CA PRO A 170 3.25 -8.14 -18.94
C PRO A 170 3.20 -7.58 -20.36
N THR A 171 3.34 -6.27 -20.49
CA THR A 171 3.13 -5.56 -21.77
C THR A 171 4.19 -5.92 -22.84
N ASP A 172 5.35 -6.39 -22.41
CA ASP A 172 6.47 -6.84 -23.25
C ASP A 172 6.35 -8.31 -23.70
N ILE A 173 5.33 -9.03 -23.23
CA ILE A 173 5.08 -10.44 -23.56
C ILE A 173 3.89 -10.55 -24.50
N TYR A 174 4.10 -11.19 -25.66
CA TYR A 174 3.02 -11.46 -26.60
C TYR A 174 2.13 -12.63 -26.12
N GLU A 175 0.85 -12.37 -25.95
CA GLU A 175 -0.10 -13.34 -25.38
C GLU A 175 -0.44 -14.51 -26.31
N GLY A 176 -0.40 -14.30 -27.63
CA GLY A 176 -0.59 -15.36 -28.62
C GLY A 176 0.61 -16.30 -28.79
N SER A 177 1.68 -16.12 -28.02
CA SER A 177 2.82 -17.04 -28.06
C SER A 177 2.43 -18.42 -27.54
N THR A 178 2.91 -19.50 -28.20
CA THR A 178 2.61 -20.89 -27.81
C THR A 178 2.96 -21.20 -26.36
N ILE A 179 4.02 -20.58 -25.82
CA ILE A 179 4.39 -20.74 -24.42
C ILE A 179 3.36 -20.13 -23.45
N VAL A 180 2.80 -18.96 -23.79
CA VAL A 180 1.78 -18.29 -22.98
C VAL A 180 0.44 -19.02 -23.11
N LEU A 181 0.08 -19.45 -24.31
CA LEU A 181 -1.14 -20.22 -24.56
C LEU A 181 -1.15 -21.56 -23.79
N ASN A 182 -0.02 -22.28 -23.77
CA ASN A 182 0.09 -23.50 -22.94
C ASN A 182 -0.06 -23.19 -21.45
N GLU A 183 0.55 -22.11 -20.95
CA GLU A 183 0.39 -21.69 -19.56
C GLU A 183 -1.05 -21.34 -19.21
N LEU A 184 -1.74 -20.59 -20.06
CA LEU A 184 -3.15 -20.25 -19.89
C LEU A 184 -4.03 -21.50 -19.82
N ASN A 185 -3.72 -22.51 -20.64
CA ASN A 185 -4.47 -23.76 -20.72
C ASN A 185 -4.40 -24.56 -19.42
N TRP A 186 -3.19 -24.92 -18.95
CA TRP A 186 -3.09 -25.76 -17.75
C TRP A 186 -3.43 -24.99 -16.47
N THR A 187 -3.13 -23.68 -16.41
CA THR A 187 -3.45 -22.85 -15.22
C THR A 187 -4.95 -22.61 -15.06
N ALA A 188 -5.78 -22.89 -16.07
CA ALA A 188 -7.24 -22.78 -15.96
C ALA A 188 -7.83 -23.69 -14.87
N ALA A 189 -7.20 -24.84 -14.61
CA ALA A 189 -7.61 -25.77 -13.56
C ALA A 189 -7.40 -25.22 -12.13
N LEU A 190 -6.62 -24.14 -11.96
CA LEU A 190 -6.41 -23.49 -10.67
C LEU A 190 -7.63 -22.71 -10.18
N ASP A 191 -8.52 -22.28 -11.08
CA ASP A 191 -9.74 -21.54 -10.74
C ASP A 191 -10.61 -22.31 -9.72
N ASP A 192 -10.72 -23.63 -9.88
CA ASP A 192 -11.47 -24.48 -8.94
C ASP A 192 -10.77 -24.64 -7.58
N VAL A 193 -9.44 -24.52 -7.55
CA VAL A 193 -8.68 -24.54 -6.29
C VAL A 193 -8.84 -23.20 -5.57
N PHE A 194 -8.77 -22.09 -6.31
CA PHE A 194 -8.98 -20.75 -5.76
C PHE A 194 -10.35 -20.58 -5.12
N LYS A 195 -11.41 -21.07 -5.81
CA LYS A 195 -12.78 -21.08 -5.28
C LYS A 195 -12.89 -21.89 -4.00
N ARG A 196 -12.40 -23.14 -4.01
CA ARG A 196 -12.43 -24.01 -2.82
C ARG A 196 -11.72 -23.40 -1.61
N ASN A 197 -10.58 -22.75 -1.82
CA ASN A 197 -9.86 -22.07 -0.74
C ASN A 197 -10.68 -20.93 -0.13
N ARG A 198 -11.38 -20.14 -0.97
CA ARG A 198 -12.25 -19.05 -0.53
C ARG A 198 -13.53 -19.54 0.14
N GLU A 199 -14.10 -20.64 -0.33
CA GLU A 199 -15.26 -21.31 0.30
C GLU A 199 -14.91 -21.80 1.71
N GLU A 200 -13.69 -22.28 1.91
CA GLU A 200 -13.19 -22.69 3.23
C GLU A 200 -12.83 -21.51 4.13
N ASP A 201 -12.26 -20.43 3.58
CA ASP A 201 -11.91 -19.21 4.30
C ASP A 201 -12.39 -17.94 3.56
N PRO A 202 -13.58 -17.41 3.94
CA PRO A 202 -14.12 -16.15 3.41
C PRO A 202 -13.35 -14.89 3.84
N THR A 203 -12.24 -15.00 4.58
CA THR A 203 -11.36 -13.87 4.91
C THR A 203 -10.12 -13.78 4.01
N LEU A 204 -9.91 -14.77 3.14
CA LEU A 204 -8.78 -14.76 2.20
C LEU A 204 -8.86 -13.57 1.24
N LEU A 205 -7.75 -12.86 1.11
CA LEU A 205 -7.57 -11.81 0.12
C LEU A 205 -7.16 -12.44 -1.23
N TRP A 206 -6.34 -11.73 -2.01
CA TRP A 206 -5.85 -12.18 -3.29
C TRP A 206 -5.14 -13.53 -3.17
N GLN A 207 -5.56 -14.46 -4.00
CA GLN A 207 -4.80 -15.67 -4.30
C GLN A 207 -4.16 -15.48 -5.67
N VAL A 208 -2.85 -15.71 -5.79
CA VAL A 208 -2.12 -15.47 -7.04
C VAL A 208 -1.17 -16.63 -7.33
N PHE A 209 -1.15 -17.04 -8.59
CA PHE A 209 -0.11 -17.88 -9.17
C PHE A 209 0.71 -17.03 -10.12
N GLY A 210 2.01 -16.93 -9.87
CA GLY A 210 2.98 -16.31 -10.79
C GLY A 210 3.70 -17.38 -11.59
N SER A 211 3.56 -17.37 -12.91
CA SER A 211 4.27 -18.27 -13.79
C SER A 211 5.70 -17.81 -14.03
N ALA A 212 6.61 -18.76 -14.24
CA ALA A 212 7.97 -18.48 -14.71
C ALA A 212 8.01 -17.82 -16.09
N THR A 213 6.92 -17.92 -16.87
CA THR A 213 6.78 -17.24 -18.16
C THR A 213 6.49 -15.75 -18.04
N GLY A 214 6.14 -15.25 -16.85
CA GLY A 214 5.78 -13.86 -16.61
C GLY A 214 4.27 -13.61 -16.47
N LEU A 215 3.44 -14.58 -16.85
CA LEU A 215 1.99 -14.56 -16.66
C LEU A 215 1.64 -14.66 -15.16
N ALA A 216 0.66 -13.89 -14.70
CA ALA A 216 0.09 -14.03 -13.36
C ALA A 216 -1.41 -14.27 -13.42
N ARG A 217 -1.90 -15.29 -12.70
CA ARG A 217 -3.34 -15.58 -12.56
C ARG A 217 -3.75 -15.31 -11.11
N TYR A 218 -4.77 -14.48 -10.90
CA TYR A 218 -5.23 -14.13 -9.56
C TYR A 218 -6.74 -14.19 -9.39
N TYR A 219 -7.18 -14.48 -8.16
CA TYR A 219 -8.59 -14.63 -7.80
C TYR A 219 -8.91 -13.83 -6.51
N PRO A 220 -10.10 -13.21 -6.42
CA PRO A 220 -11.16 -13.11 -7.45
C PRO A 220 -10.73 -12.26 -8.65
N ALA A 221 -11.40 -12.41 -9.80
CA ALA A 221 -11.11 -11.58 -10.97
C ALA A 221 -11.42 -10.10 -10.68
N SER A 222 -10.59 -9.19 -11.15
CA SER A 222 -10.79 -7.75 -11.06
C SER A 222 -10.01 -7.05 -12.18
N PRO A 223 -10.52 -5.96 -12.77
CA PRO A 223 -9.79 -5.19 -13.77
C PRO A 223 -8.46 -4.65 -13.24
N TRP A 224 -7.46 -4.60 -14.11
CA TRP A 224 -6.15 -4.06 -13.75
C TRP A 224 -6.21 -2.54 -13.53
N VAL A 225 -5.54 -2.06 -12.48
CA VAL A 225 -5.68 -0.69 -11.98
C VAL A 225 -5.14 0.39 -12.92
N ASP A 226 -4.14 0.07 -13.75
CA ASP A 226 -3.46 1.08 -14.57
C ASP A 226 -4.26 1.52 -15.81
N ASN A 227 -5.26 0.75 -16.24
CA ASN A 227 -6.09 1.11 -17.39
C ASN A 227 -7.17 2.16 -17.07
N SER A 228 -7.57 2.27 -15.81
CA SER A 228 -8.75 3.06 -15.42
C SER A 228 -8.45 4.52 -15.07
N ARG A 229 -7.21 4.87 -14.70
CA ARG A 229 -6.91 6.19 -14.10
C ARG A 229 -6.01 7.10 -14.91
N THR A 230 -5.25 6.60 -15.88
CA THR A 230 -4.36 7.43 -16.70
C THR A 230 -4.11 6.80 -18.08
N PRO A 231 -4.73 7.28 -19.16
CA PRO A 231 -4.59 6.69 -20.51
C PRO A 231 -3.17 6.70 -21.09
N ASN A 232 -2.21 7.35 -20.44
CA ASN A 232 -0.81 7.45 -20.88
C ASN A 232 0.20 6.72 -19.96
N LYS A 233 -0.26 5.98 -18.95
CA LYS A 233 0.65 5.23 -18.08
C LYS A 233 0.73 3.78 -18.56
N ILE A 234 1.88 3.42 -19.14
CA ILE A 234 2.15 2.04 -19.56
C ILE A 234 2.37 1.19 -18.31
N ASP A 235 1.70 0.03 -18.26
CA ASP A 235 1.92 -0.96 -17.20
C ASP A 235 3.28 -1.67 -17.40
N LEU A 236 4.16 -1.52 -16.41
CA LEU A 236 5.48 -2.17 -16.34
C LEU A 236 5.51 -3.31 -15.32
N TYR A 237 4.35 -3.78 -14.86
CA TYR A 237 4.27 -4.89 -13.94
C TYR A 237 4.74 -6.19 -14.59
N ASP A 238 5.67 -6.86 -13.92
CA ASP A 238 6.13 -8.22 -14.20
C ASP A 238 6.15 -8.99 -12.88
N VAL A 239 5.49 -10.15 -12.86
CA VAL A 239 5.34 -11.01 -11.68
C VAL A 239 6.68 -11.51 -11.16
N ARG A 240 7.65 -11.76 -12.06
CA ARG A 240 8.96 -12.33 -11.73
C ARG A 240 9.85 -11.33 -11.01
N ARG A 241 9.57 -10.04 -11.17
CA ARG A 241 10.28 -8.94 -10.51
C ARG A 241 9.66 -8.56 -9.17
N ARG A 242 8.63 -9.27 -8.70
CA ARG A 242 7.95 -8.92 -7.45
C ARG A 242 8.70 -9.52 -6.25
N PRO A 243 8.88 -8.78 -5.14
CA PRO A 243 9.59 -9.27 -3.96
C PRO A 243 9.05 -10.61 -3.43
N TRP A 244 7.73 -10.78 -3.38
CA TRP A 244 7.09 -12.02 -2.93
C TRP A 244 7.41 -13.23 -3.84
N TYR A 245 7.63 -12.99 -5.14
CA TYR A 245 8.02 -14.04 -6.08
C TYR A 245 9.48 -14.40 -5.90
N ILE A 246 10.36 -13.39 -5.82
CA ILE A 246 11.81 -13.55 -5.67
C ILE A 246 12.16 -14.30 -4.39
N GLN A 247 11.53 -13.94 -3.26
CA GLN A 247 11.74 -14.61 -1.96
C GLN A 247 11.35 -16.09 -1.96
N GLY A 248 10.38 -16.48 -2.79
CA GLY A 248 9.99 -17.88 -2.95
C GLY A 248 10.83 -18.64 -3.98
N ALA A 249 11.39 -17.94 -4.96
CA ALA A 249 12.15 -18.53 -6.06
C ALA A 249 13.64 -18.76 -5.71
N ALA A 250 14.22 -17.96 -4.83
CA ALA A 250 15.63 -18.01 -4.47
C ALA A 250 15.84 -17.90 -2.96
N SER A 251 16.90 -18.54 -2.46
CA SER A 251 17.38 -18.30 -1.10
C SER A 251 18.12 -16.96 -0.99
N PRO A 252 18.24 -16.38 0.22
CA PRO A 252 19.11 -15.24 0.47
C PRO A 252 20.52 -15.47 -0.09
N LYS A 253 21.12 -14.44 -0.69
CA LYS A 253 22.41 -14.53 -1.39
C LYS A 253 23.31 -13.32 -1.12
N ASP A 254 24.61 -13.58 -1.10
CA ASP A 254 25.66 -12.56 -1.02
C ASP A 254 26.19 -12.26 -2.43
N MET A 255 25.94 -11.06 -2.93
CA MET A 255 26.29 -10.64 -4.29
C MET A 255 27.43 -9.63 -4.30
N LEU A 256 28.43 -9.84 -5.16
CA LEU A 256 29.45 -8.84 -5.47
C LEU A 256 29.31 -8.42 -6.93
N ILE A 257 28.93 -7.17 -7.18
CA ILE A 257 28.80 -6.61 -8.52
C ILE A 257 30.11 -5.91 -8.88
N LEU A 258 30.80 -6.42 -9.90
CA LEU A 258 31.99 -5.77 -10.45
C LEU A 258 31.60 -4.95 -11.68
N VAL A 259 31.90 -3.65 -11.64
CA VAL A 259 31.55 -2.68 -12.69
C VAL A 259 32.82 -2.23 -13.40
N ASP A 260 32.94 -2.54 -14.69
CA ASP A 260 34.01 -1.96 -15.51
C ASP A 260 33.80 -0.45 -15.65
N ALA A 261 34.82 0.33 -15.29
CA ALA A 261 34.89 1.78 -15.40
C ALA A 261 36.10 2.23 -16.25
N SER A 262 36.66 1.32 -17.04
CA SER A 262 37.70 1.60 -18.04
C SER A 262 37.24 2.62 -19.10
N GLY A 263 38.20 3.25 -19.79
CA GLY A 263 37.91 4.21 -20.84
C GLY A 263 37.04 3.64 -21.99
N SER A 264 37.08 2.32 -22.23
CA SER A 264 36.31 1.63 -23.26
C SER A 264 34.79 1.64 -23.05
N VAL A 265 34.32 1.78 -21.81
CA VAL A 265 32.88 1.78 -21.51
C VAL A 265 32.28 3.19 -21.50
N SER A 266 33.04 4.23 -21.86
CA SER A 266 32.55 5.61 -21.86
C SER A 266 31.33 5.85 -22.78
N GLY A 267 30.47 6.79 -22.39
CA GLY A 267 29.28 7.17 -23.17
C GLY A 267 28.06 6.29 -22.92
N LEU A 268 27.46 5.75 -23.99
CA LEU A 268 26.20 4.98 -23.92
C LEU A 268 26.38 3.69 -23.11
N THR A 269 27.53 3.03 -23.23
CA THR A 269 27.82 1.77 -22.53
C THR A 269 27.79 1.95 -21.02
N LEU A 270 28.45 2.98 -20.48
CA LEU A 270 28.42 3.29 -19.04
C LEU A 270 27.00 3.59 -18.55
N LYS A 271 26.19 4.28 -19.37
CA LYS A 271 24.77 4.53 -19.04
C LYS A 271 23.99 3.23 -18.94
N LEU A 272 24.14 2.31 -19.90
CA LEU A 272 23.48 1.01 -19.89
C LEU A 272 23.95 0.14 -18.71
N ILE A 273 25.25 0.14 -18.42
CA ILE A 273 25.82 -0.56 -17.25
C ILE A 273 25.18 -0.02 -15.97
N ARG A 274 25.15 1.31 -15.79
CA ARG A 274 24.54 1.94 -14.61
C ARG A 274 23.07 1.57 -14.46
N THR A 275 22.29 1.61 -15.53
CA THR A 275 20.88 1.20 -15.49
C THR A 275 20.76 -0.29 -15.17
N SER A 276 21.60 -1.15 -15.76
CA SER A 276 21.57 -2.59 -15.50
C SER A 276 21.91 -2.93 -14.04
N VAL A 277 22.87 -2.23 -13.43
CA VAL A 277 23.19 -2.40 -12.01
C VAL A 277 22.00 -1.96 -11.14
N ILE A 278 21.34 -0.85 -11.47
CA ILE A 278 20.15 -0.40 -10.72
C ILE A 278 19.03 -1.45 -10.82
N GLU A 279 18.69 -1.91 -12.03
CA GLU A 279 17.67 -2.96 -12.24
C GLU A 279 18.03 -4.27 -11.54
N MET A 280 19.31 -4.61 -11.45
CA MET A 280 19.78 -5.79 -10.71
C MET A 280 19.60 -5.63 -9.21
N LEU A 281 19.89 -4.45 -8.66
CA LEU A 281 19.65 -4.14 -7.25
C LEU A 281 18.16 -4.18 -6.89
N GLU A 282 17.26 -3.84 -7.81
CA GLU A 282 15.80 -3.98 -7.59
C GLU A 282 15.36 -5.44 -7.39
N THR A 283 16.19 -6.42 -7.76
CA THR A 283 15.91 -7.85 -7.54
C THR A 283 16.37 -8.37 -6.17
N LEU A 284 17.06 -7.53 -5.39
CA LEU A 284 17.54 -7.90 -4.07
C LEU A 284 16.50 -7.60 -2.99
N SER A 285 16.51 -8.45 -1.96
CA SER A 285 15.66 -8.35 -0.78
C SER A 285 16.46 -7.93 0.46
N ASP A 286 15.77 -7.62 1.56
CA ASP A 286 16.41 -7.21 2.82
C ASP A 286 17.32 -8.30 3.43
N ASP A 287 17.10 -9.56 3.06
CA ASP A 287 17.93 -10.69 3.50
C ASP A 287 19.17 -10.90 2.61
N ASP A 288 19.28 -10.21 1.47
CA ASP A 288 20.40 -10.30 0.55
C ASP A 288 21.50 -9.28 0.89
N PHE A 289 22.76 -9.71 0.91
CA PHE A 289 23.89 -8.80 1.03
C PHE A 289 24.44 -8.46 -0.36
N VAL A 290 24.80 -7.20 -0.57
CA VAL A 290 25.41 -6.76 -1.82
C VAL A 290 26.55 -5.77 -1.59
N ASN A 291 27.60 -5.90 -2.39
CA ASN A 291 28.62 -4.88 -2.54
C ASN A 291 28.87 -4.60 -4.03
N VAL A 292 29.19 -3.34 -4.36
CA VAL A 292 29.44 -2.91 -5.74
C VAL A 292 30.85 -2.32 -5.80
N VAL A 293 31.69 -2.91 -6.65
CA VAL A 293 33.10 -2.52 -6.83
C VAL A 293 33.32 -2.13 -8.28
N SER A 294 33.94 -0.98 -8.51
CA SER A 294 34.32 -0.56 -9.87
C SER A 294 35.81 -0.79 -10.12
N THR A 295 36.17 -1.25 -11.32
CA THR A 295 37.57 -1.45 -11.75
C THR A 295 37.88 -0.56 -12.95
N SER A 296 38.97 0.20 -12.90
CA SER A 296 39.37 1.12 -13.99
C SER A 296 40.89 1.21 -14.15
N ASP A 297 41.61 0.09 -14.10
CA ASP A 297 43.09 -0.05 -14.12
C ASP A 297 43.80 -0.07 -12.75
N ASN A 298 43.07 -0.41 -11.67
CA ASN A 298 43.60 -0.94 -10.40
C ASN A 298 42.59 -1.90 -9.77
#